data_AF-A0A7C2W935-F1
#
_entry.id   AF-A0A7C2W935-F1
#
_cell.length_a   1.000
_cell.length_b   1.000
_cell.length_c   1.000
_cell.angle_alpha   90.00
_cell.angle_beta   90.00
_cell.angle_gamma   90.00
#
_symmetry.space_group_name_H-M   'P 1'
#
loop_
_entity.id
_entity.type
_entity.pdbx_description
1 polymer ?
#
loop_
_entity_poly.entity_id
_entity_poly.type
_entity_poly.pdbx_seq_one_letter_code
_entity_poly.pdbx_strand_id
1 'polypeptide(L)'
;MKEQFFVFGVIISFIGGVLLLISVAPEQVSTLKLINGEYDVWSTSAYIDVGTTIVVDFRPRNRPDSRWVFEPPPIPDTNQPYSWKRIEVIVLSPSGKNTSFWVTIVRDPNDIRRVGVFNISLENNGGALEISKPIYEIKGVTTETGNYTVKIGLMWPPEPPEKPPTWIGISKEKIEMRYPYFSYLPIALIILVSGTGMLVYYWVSPRVGRKRSVKYSR
;
A
#
# COMPACT_ATOMS: atom_id res chain seq x y z
N MET A 1 -46.40 -15.23 -17.13
CA MET A 1 -45.23 -15.91 -17.75
C MET A 1 -44.40 -14.98 -18.64
N LYS A 2 -44.88 -14.47 -19.79
CA LYS A 2 -44.02 -13.63 -20.67
C LYS A 2 -43.48 -12.35 -20.01
N GLU A 3 -44.30 -11.63 -19.25
CA GLU A 3 -43.84 -10.43 -18.51
C GLU A 3 -42.82 -10.78 -17.42
N GLN A 4 -42.95 -11.96 -16.80
CA GLN A 4 -41.94 -12.45 -15.85
C GLN A 4 -40.61 -12.73 -16.55
N PHE A 5 -40.61 -13.35 -17.74
CA PHE A 5 -39.39 -13.55 -18.53
C PHE A 5 -38.71 -12.23 -18.91
N PHE A 6 -39.47 -11.18 -19.21
CA PHE A 6 -38.92 -9.85 -19.46
C PHE A 6 -38.26 -9.27 -18.20
N VAL A 7 -38.98 -9.26 -17.06
CA VAL A 7 -38.46 -8.74 -15.79
C VAL A 7 -37.21 -9.52 -15.34
N PHE A 8 -37.23 -10.85 -15.40
CA PHE A 8 -36.05 -11.67 -15.10
C PHE A 8 -34.90 -11.42 -16.07
N GLY A 9 -35.17 -11.28 -17.37
CA GLY A 9 -34.15 -10.96 -18.37
C GLY A 9 -33.46 -9.62 -18.11
N VAL A 10 -34.20 -8.59 -17.70
CA VAL A 10 -33.63 -7.29 -17.31
C VAL A 10 -32.75 -7.42 -16.06
N ILE A 11 -33.24 -8.07 -15.01
CA ILE A 11 -32.50 -8.23 -13.75
C ILE A 11 -31.20 -9.02 -13.97
N ILE A 12 -31.28 -10.14 -14.67
CA ILE A 12 -30.13 -11.00 -14.96
C ILE A 12 -29.10 -10.26 -15.83
N SER A 13 -29.54 -9.55 -16.87
CA SER A 13 -28.64 -8.76 -17.73
C SER A 13 -27.95 -7.64 -16.95
N PHE A 14 -28.67 -6.97 -16.03
CA PHE A 14 -28.11 -5.94 -15.18
C PHE A 14 -27.04 -6.49 -14.24
N ILE A 15 -27.32 -7.62 -13.56
CA ILE A 15 -26.34 -8.30 -12.69
C ILE A 15 -25.11 -8.72 -13.49
N GLY A 16 -25.30 -9.32 -14.68
CA GLY A 16 -24.21 -9.70 -15.56
C GLY A 16 -23.35 -8.51 -15.99
N GLY A 17 -23.98 -7.37 -16.30
CA GLY A 17 -23.28 -6.14 -16.67
C GLY A 17 -22.46 -5.56 -15.53
N VAL A 18 -23.02 -5.49 -14.32
CA VAL A 18 -22.30 -5.03 -13.12
C VAL A 18 -21.11 -5.92 -12.81
N LEU A 19 -21.29 -7.25 -12.86
CA LEU A 19 -20.20 -8.20 -12.63
C LEU A 19 -19.11 -8.08 -13.70
N LEU A 20 -19.46 -7.84 -14.96
CA LEU A 20 -18.50 -7.59 -16.04
C LEU A 20 -17.65 -6.35 -15.76
N LEU A 21 -18.27 -5.23 -15.37
CA LEU A 21 -17.58 -3.99 -15.03
C LEU A 21 -16.60 -4.19 -13.86
N ILE A 22 -17.02 -4.87 -12.80
CA ILE A 22 -16.17 -5.15 -11.64
C ILE A 22 -15.03 -6.11 -12.01
N SER A 23 -15.29 -7.10 -12.88
CA SER A 23 -14.29 -8.10 -13.29
C SER A 23 -13.10 -7.51 -14.06
N VAL A 24 -13.33 -6.40 -14.77
CA VAL A 24 -12.30 -5.73 -15.59
C VAL A 24 -11.78 -4.44 -14.95
N ALA A 25 -12.25 -4.07 -13.76
CA ALA A 25 -11.76 -2.91 -13.04
C ALA A 25 -10.32 -3.17 -12.56
N PRO A 26 -9.33 -2.40 -13.04
CA PRO A 26 -7.96 -2.52 -12.54
C PRO A 26 -7.87 -1.94 -11.14
N GLU A 27 -7.18 -2.67 -10.26
CA GLU A 27 -6.77 -2.19 -8.95
C GLU A 27 -5.25 -2.01 -8.94
N GLN A 28 -4.78 -0.83 -8.54
CA GLN A 28 -3.35 -0.61 -8.34
C GLN A 28 -2.96 -1.13 -6.96
N VAL A 29 -2.12 -2.15 -6.92
CA VAL A 29 -1.59 -2.71 -5.68
C VAL A 29 -0.13 -2.35 -5.59
N SER A 30 0.22 -1.60 -4.54
CA SER A 30 1.61 -1.36 -4.19
C SER A 30 2.18 -2.58 -3.50
N THR A 31 3.29 -3.10 -4.02
CA THR A 31 4.03 -4.22 -3.42
C THR A 31 5.45 -3.78 -3.13
N LEU A 32 5.94 -4.09 -1.94
CA LEU A 32 7.35 -3.86 -1.58
C LEU A 32 8.16 -5.10 -1.92
N LYS A 33 9.22 -4.90 -2.70
CA LYS A 33 10.22 -5.95 -2.99
C LYS A 33 11.54 -5.57 -2.35
N LEU A 34 12.00 -6.34 -1.38
CA LEU A 34 13.32 -6.20 -0.78
C LEU A 34 14.40 -6.39 -1.87
N ILE A 35 15.30 -5.42 -1.99
CA ILE A 35 16.45 -5.48 -2.90
C ILE A 35 17.67 -5.97 -2.15
N ASN A 36 17.97 -5.33 -1.03
CA ASN A 36 19.04 -5.74 -0.12
C ASN A 36 18.61 -5.48 1.33
N GLY A 37 19.09 -6.29 2.26
CA GLY A 37 18.86 -6.10 3.67
C GLY A 37 19.82 -6.94 4.50
N GLU A 38 20.30 -6.33 5.57
CA GLU A 38 21.39 -6.88 6.37
C GLU A 38 21.08 -6.71 7.86
N TYR A 39 21.46 -7.73 8.63
CA TYR A 39 21.38 -7.72 10.08
C TYR A 39 22.66 -7.16 10.67
N ASP A 40 22.54 -6.40 11.75
CA ASP A 40 23.69 -5.96 12.54
C ASP A 40 24.77 -5.23 11.70
N VAL A 41 24.34 -4.37 10.78
CA VAL A 41 25.21 -3.47 10.00
C VAL A 41 24.82 -2.01 10.15
N TRP A 42 25.80 -1.12 9.96
CA TRP A 42 25.62 0.34 10.02
C TRP A 42 25.14 0.95 8.71
N SER A 43 25.31 0.23 7.62
CA SER A 43 24.89 0.65 6.29
C SER A 43 24.63 -0.53 5.39
N THR A 44 23.70 -0.37 4.46
CA THR A 44 23.47 -1.31 3.37
C THR A 44 23.31 -0.54 2.07
N SER A 45 23.66 -1.15 0.95
CA SER A 45 23.60 -0.52 -0.37
C SER A 45 22.87 -1.40 -1.38
N ALA A 46 22.22 -0.78 -2.35
CA ALA A 46 21.54 -1.46 -3.44
C ALA A 46 21.65 -0.66 -4.73
N TYR A 47 21.76 -1.37 -5.86
CA TYR A 47 21.66 -0.75 -7.18
C TYR A 47 20.20 -0.50 -7.53
N ILE A 48 19.87 0.74 -7.92
CA ILE A 48 18.49 1.20 -8.14
C ILE A 48 18.46 2.11 -9.36
N ASP A 49 17.45 1.92 -10.20
CA ASP A 49 17.21 2.73 -11.38
C ASP A 49 16.51 4.04 -11.01
N VAL A 50 16.84 5.11 -11.73
CA VAL A 50 16.21 6.43 -11.58
C VAL A 50 14.69 6.35 -11.69
N GLY A 51 13.98 7.15 -10.88
CA GLY A 51 12.52 7.18 -10.84
C GLY A 51 11.90 6.02 -10.08
N THR A 52 12.70 5.08 -9.56
CA THR A 52 12.20 4.03 -8.67
C THR A 52 11.93 4.61 -7.29
N THR A 53 10.75 4.34 -6.74
CA THR A 53 10.44 4.65 -5.34
C THR A 53 11.08 3.62 -4.43
N ILE A 54 11.92 4.10 -3.51
CA ILE A 54 12.57 3.26 -2.51
C ILE A 54 11.91 3.45 -1.16
N VAL A 55 11.89 2.39 -0.38
CA VAL A 55 11.43 2.36 1.01
C VAL A 55 12.52 1.73 1.86
N VAL A 56 12.92 2.44 2.91
CA VAL A 56 13.95 1.98 3.84
C VAL A 56 13.26 1.30 5.02
N ASP A 57 13.50 0.00 5.19
CA ASP A 57 13.11 -0.73 6.40
C ASP A 57 14.21 -0.58 7.44
N PHE A 58 13.87 -0.01 8.59
CA PHE A 58 14.80 0.21 9.68
C PHE A 58 14.21 -0.38 10.96
N ARG A 59 14.94 -1.33 11.57
CA ARG A 59 14.55 -1.90 12.88
C ARG A 59 15.59 -1.55 13.93
N PRO A 60 15.26 -0.63 14.85
CA PRO A 60 16.18 -0.25 15.90
C PRO A 60 16.46 -1.47 16.80
N ARG A 61 17.68 -1.51 17.35
CA ARG A 61 17.99 -2.51 18.35
C ARG A 61 17.45 -2.06 19.70
N ASN A 62 16.50 -2.80 20.26
CA ASN A 62 16.08 -2.57 21.65
C ASN A 62 17.03 -3.31 22.58
N ARG A 63 17.79 -2.58 23.41
CA ARG A 63 18.55 -3.22 24.50
C ARG A 63 18.16 -2.74 25.89
N PRO A 64 18.19 -3.63 26.89
CA PRO A 64 17.94 -3.26 28.29
C PRO A 64 18.91 -2.19 28.80
N ASP A 65 20.18 -2.22 28.37
CA ASP A 65 21.30 -1.33 28.76
C ASP A 65 21.39 -0.03 27.94
N SER A 66 20.55 0.10 26.91
CA SER A 66 20.58 1.26 26.03
C SER A 66 20.01 2.50 26.73
N ARG A 67 20.58 3.69 26.51
CA ARG A 67 20.15 4.94 27.18
C ARG A 67 18.87 5.50 26.55
N TRP A 68 17.77 5.61 27.30
CA TRP A 68 16.53 6.23 26.83
C TRP A 68 16.32 7.57 27.53
N VAL A 69 15.79 8.55 26.81
CA VAL A 69 15.34 9.80 27.43
C VAL A 69 13.93 9.57 27.94
N PHE A 70 13.67 9.93 29.20
CA PHE A 70 12.35 9.85 29.81
C PHE A 70 11.78 11.25 29.99
N GLU A 71 11.44 11.87 28.86
CA GLU A 71 10.87 13.20 28.76
C GLU A 71 9.80 13.18 27.67
N PRO A 72 8.92 14.19 27.56
CA PRO A 72 8.07 14.32 26.39
C PRO A 72 8.93 14.25 25.11
N PRO A 73 8.55 13.44 24.10
CA PRO A 73 9.26 13.43 22.84
C PRO A 73 9.18 14.84 22.21
N PRO A 74 10.18 15.25 21.40
CA PRO A 74 10.26 16.59 20.82
C PRO A 74 9.28 16.73 19.64
N ILE A 75 8.00 16.49 19.92
CA ILE A 75 6.92 16.41 18.95
C ILE A 75 5.76 17.23 19.54
N PRO A 76 5.26 18.23 18.79
CA PRO A 76 4.12 19.01 19.25
C PRO A 76 2.93 18.06 19.46
N ASP A 77 2.25 18.19 20.60
CA ASP A 77 1.04 17.45 21.01
C ASP A 77 1.22 16.16 21.84
N THR A 78 2.43 15.81 22.29
CA THR A 78 2.62 14.69 23.23
C THR A 78 3.10 15.17 24.60
N ASN A 79 2.17 15.45 25.53
CA ASN A 79 2.51 15.89 26.89
C ASN A 79 2.83 14.74 27.88
N GLN A 80 2.71 13.49 27.44
CA GLN A 80 3.07 12.35 28.28
C GLN A 80 4.54 11.99 28.08
N PRO A 81 5.32 11.84 29.17
CA PRO A 81 6.69 11.38 29.08
C PRO A 81 6.70 9.93 28.59
N TYR A 82 7.40 9.69 27.48
CA TYR A 82 7.70 8.35 26.98
C TYR A 82 9.20 8.11 27.06
N SER A 83 9.61 6.86 27.22
CA SER A 83 11.00 6.50 26.96
C SER A 83 11.22 6.56 25.44
N TRP A 84 11.99 7.55 24.97
CA TRP A 84 12.24 7.75 23.54
C TRP A 84 13.75 7.88 23.21
N LYS A 85 14.06 7.66 21.92
CA LYS A 85 15.36 7.99 21.30
C LYS A 85 15.16 8.50 19.89
N ARG A 86 16.17 9.18 19.36
CA ARG A 86 16.24 9.61 17.97
C ARG A 86 17.42 8.96 17.27
N ILE A 87 17.20 8.48 16.05
CA ILE A 87 18.21 7.87 15.21
C ILE A 87 18.18 8.56 13.87
N GLU A 88 19.34 9.02 13.42
CA GLU A 88 19.50 9.61 12.11
C GLU A 88 19.65 8.49 11.07
N VAL A 89 18.80 8.48 10.06
CA VAL A 89 18.93 7.61 8.90
C VAL A 89 19.24 8.47 7.69
N ILE A 90 20.35 8.17 7.02
CA ILE A 90 20.87 8.96 5.91
C ILE A 90 20.84 8.09 4.66
N VAL A 91 20.23 8.59 3.59
CA VAL A 91 20.27 8.00 2.26
C VAL A 91 21.25 8.78 1.42
N LEU A 92 22.21 8.08 0.82
CA LEU A 92 23.22 8.63 -0.08
C LEU A 92 22.92 8.21 -1.52
N SER A 93 22.97 9.17 -2.44
CA SER A 93 22.91 8.91 -3.88
C SER A 93 24.24 8.40 -4.42
N PRO A 94 24.26 7.85 -5.65
CA PRO A 94 25.50 7.46 -6.32
C PRO A 94 26.50 8.63 -6.51
N SER A 95 25.99 9.85 -6.67
CA SER A 95 26.78 11.09 -6.76
C SER A 95 27.24 11.65 -5.41
N GLY A 96 26.86 11.03 -4.29
CA GLY A 96 27.23 11.46 -2.94
C GLY A 96 26.32 12.53 -2.31
N LYS A 97 25.21 12.90 -2.97
CA LYS A 97 24.16 13.73 -2.35
C LYS A 97 23.53 12.97 -1.20
N ASN A 98 23.10 13.67 -0.15
CA ASN A 98 22.52 13.05 1.03
C ASN A 98 21.10 13.57 1.32
N THR A 99 20.23 12.67 1.75
CA THR A 99 18.92 13.00 2.30
C THR A 99 18.82 12.32 3.67
N SER A 100 18.65 13.09 4.74
CA SER A 100 18.68 12.58 6.12
C SER A 100 17.38 12.77 6.87
N PHE A 101 17.04 11.79 7.68
CA PHE A 101 15.81 11.71 8.45
C PHE A 101 16.13 11.46 9.91
N TRP A 102 15.44 12.15 10.80
CA TRP A 102 15.38 11.78 12.21
C TRP A 102 14.20 10.84 12.44
N VAL A 103 14.50 9.63 12.90
CA VAL A 103 13.52 8.64 13.32
C VAL A 103 13.42 8.66 14.84
N THR A 104 12.28 9.12 15.36
CA THR A 104 11.98 9.05 16.79
C THR A 104 11.35 7.70 17.08
N ILE A 105 12.00 6.94 17.96
CA ILE A 105 11.54 5.64 18.43
C ILE A 105 11.09 5.76 19.89
N VAL A 106 10.03 5.04 20.25
CA VAL A 106 9.48 5.01 21.61
C VAL A 106 9.38 3.57 22.09
N ARG A 107 9.58 3.36 23.39
CA ARG A 107 9.21 2.11 24.04
C ARG A 107 7.73 2.10 24.36
N ASP A 108 7.12 0.94 24.21
CA ASP A 108 5.79 0.70 24.74
C ASP A 108 5.83 0.82 26.28
N PRO A 109 4.98 1.67 26.90
CA PRO A 109 4.95 1.82 28.35
C PRO A 109 4.50 0.54 29.07
N ASN A 110 3.76 -0.34 28.41
CA ASN A 110 3.26 -1.60 28.98
C ASN A 110 4.22 -2.77 28.72
N ASP A 111 5.08 -2.68 27.71
CA ASP A 111 6.06 -3.72 27.36
C ASP A 111 7.37 -3.08 26.89
N ILE A 112 8.30 -2.87 27.83
CA ILE A 112 9.63 -2.28 27.56
C ILE A 112 10.47 -3.05 26.52
N ARG A 113 10.07 -4.28 26.16
CA ARG A 113 10.74 -5.08 25.12
C ARG A 113 10.29 -4.67 23.72
N ARG A 114 9.16 -3.97 23.59
CA ARG A 114 8.64 -3.46 22.32
C ARG A 114 9.09 -2.04 22.10
N VAL A 115 9.62 -1.79 20.91
CA VAL A 115 9.99 -0.46 20.41
C VAL A 115 9.29 -0.26 19.08
N GLY A 116 8.69 0.91 18.92
CA GLY A 116 8.05 1.32 17.67
C GLY A 116 8.65 2.62 17.15
N VAL A 117 8.54 2.83 15.84
CA VAL A 117 8.75 4.15 15.24
C VAL A 117 7.54 5.02 15.60
N PHE A 118 7.79 6.16 16.22
CA PHE A 118 6.75 7.12 16.60
C PHE A 118 6.62 8.25 15.59
N ASN A 119 7.74 8.74 15.06
CA ASN A 119 7.75 9.81 14.08
C ASN A 119 8.99 9.76 13.19
N ILE A 120 8.87 10.28 11.97
CA ILE A 120 9.98 10.47 11.03
C ILE A 120 9.93 11.92 10.53
N SER A 121 10.99 12.67 10.78
CA SER A 121 11.14 14.04 10.29
C SER A 121 12.30 14.14 9.31
N LEU A 122 12.09 14.87 8.22
CA LEU A 122 13.14 15.21 7.27
C LEU A 122 14.03 16.30 7.86
N GLU A 123 15.31 16.00 8.02
CA GLU A 123 16.32 16.93 8.53
C GLU A 123 17.01 17.66 7.37
N ASN A 124 17.49 16.90 6.40
CA ASN A 124 18.16 17.44 5.22
C ASN A 124 17.62 16.82 3.94
N ASN A 125 17.29 17.68 2.97
CA ASN A 125 16.92 17.26 1.62
C ASN A 125 17.99 17.67 0.61
N GLY A 126 19.16 17.05 0.68
CA GLY A 126 20.29 17.33 -0.22
C GLY A 126 20.13 16.72 -1.63
N GLY A 127 18.97 16.17 -1.98
CA GLY A 127 18.63 15.74 -3.34
C GLY A 127 19.00 14.30 -3.69
N ALA A 128 19.27 13.44 -2.70
CA ALA A 128 19.40 12.01 -2.95
C ALA A 128 18.05 11.37 -3.31
N LEU A 129 16.98 11.84 -2.66
CA LEU A 129 15.61 11.39 -2.88
C LEU A 129 14.66 12.57 -3.04
N GLU A 130 13.65 12.41 -3.89
CA GLU A 130 12.47 13.26 -3.91
C GLU A 130 11.43 12.72 -2.93
N ILE A 131 11.06 13.53 -1.93
CA ILE A 131 10.19 13.11 -0.82
C ILE A 131 8.84 13.82 -0.93
N SER A 132 7.77 13.03 -0.86
CA SER A 132 6.40 13.54 -0.67
C SER A 132 6.08 13.70 0.82
N LYS A 133 5.47 14.83 1.19
CA LYS A 133 4.87 15.03 2.52
C LYS A 133 3.39 14.59 2.50
N PRO A 134 2.82 14.18 3.65
CA PRO A 134 3.45 13.91 4.95
C PRO A 134 4.34 12.65 4.95
N ILE A 135 5.31 12.59 5.88
CA ILE A 135 6.29 11.51 5.96
C ILE A 135 5.86 10.55 7.07
N TYR A 136 5.47 9.34 6.69
CA TYR A 136 5.11 8.25 7.62
C TYR A 136 6.14 7.12 7.62
N GLU A 137 6.94 7.04 6.57
CA GLU A 137 7.99 6.06 6.35
C GLU A 137 9.16 6.74 5.62
N ILE A 138 10.36 6.17 5.72
CA ILE A 138 11.52 6.67 4.97
C ILE A 138 11.35 6.18 3.53
N LYS A 139 10.67 7.00 2.72
CA LYS A 139 10.32 6.72 1.34
C LYS A 139 10.60 7.93 0.45
N GLY A 140 11.06 7.66 -0.76
CA GLY A 140 11.29 8.69 -1.76
C GLY A 140 11.61 8.13 -3.14
N VAL A 141 11.47 8.98 -4.15
CA VAL A 141 11.79 8.65 -5.53
C VAL A 141 13.28 8.92 -5.78
N THR A 142 13.96 7.97 -6.38
CA THR A 142 15.38 8.10 -6.73
C THR A 142 15.58 9.10 -7.87
N THR A 143 16.58 9.97 -7.72
CA THR A 143 16.90 11.04 -8.68
C THR A 143 17.91 10.61 -9.75
N GLU A 144 18.67 9.55 -9.51
CA GLU A 144 19.78 9.10 -10.35
C GLU A 144 19.80 7.56 -10.38
N THR A 145 20.46 6.97 -11.39
CA THR A 145 20.64 5.51 -11.46
C THR A 145 21.98 5.13 -10.84
N GLY A 146 22.01 4.13 -9.96
CA GLY A 146 23.25 3.59 -9.39
C GLY A 146 23.08 3.00 -8.00
N ASN A 147 24.20 2.88 -7.28
CA ASN A 147 24.19 2.38 -5.91
C ASN A 147 23.76 3.46 -4.92
N TYR A 148 22.61 3.26 -4.31
CA TYR A 148 22.16 4.03 -3.16
C TYR A 148 22.60 3.34 -1.88
N THR A 149 23.09 4.13 -0.92
CA THR A 149 23.52 3.63 0.39
C THR A 149 22.64 4.22 1.47
N VAL A 150 22.05 3.36 2.29
CA VAL A 150 21.40 3.75 3.53
C VAL A 150 22.42 3.55 4.65
N LYS A 151 22.64 4.57 5.47
CA LYS A 151 23.50 4.49 6.65
C LYS A 151 22.79 5.07 7.86
N ILE A 152 23.15 4.56 9.03
CA ILE A 152 22.78 5.19 10.29
C ILE A 152 23.83 6.25 10.62
N GLY A 153 23.35 7.46 10.89
CA GLY A 153 24.16 8.58 11.34
C GLY A 153 24.20 8.65 12.85
N LEU A 154 23.89 9.82 13.38
CA LEU A 154 23.91 10.09 14.82
C LEU A 154 22.74 9.41 15.56
N MET A 155 22.97 9.07 16.83
CA MET A 155 21.94 8.64 17.75
C MET A 155 21.86 9.59 18.94
N TRP A 156 20.63 9.87 19.39
CA TRP A 156 20.37 10.64 20.59
C TRP A 156 19.46 9.86 21.54
N PRO A 157 19.86 9.65 22.80
CA PRO A 157 21.14 10.06 23.41
C PRO A 157 22.32 9.20 22.89
N PRO A 158 23.55 9.72 22.89
CA PRO A 158 24.72 8.98 22.42
C PRO A 158 24.99 7.74 23.29
N GLU A 159 25.28 6.59 22.65
CA GLU A 159 25.50 5.29 23.29
C GLU A 159 26.95 4.80 23.15
N PRO A 160 27.62 4.36 24.23
CA PRO A 160 28.83 3.56 24.14
C PRO A 160 28.63 2.11 24.67
N PRO A 161 29.26 1.06 24.08
CA PRO A 161 29.83 0.97 22.73
C PRO A 161 28.74 0.75 21.67
N GLU A 162 28.78 1.57 20.63
CA GLU A 162 27.80 1.57 19.54
C GLU A 162 27.77 0.22 18.85
N LYS A 163 26.58 -0.38 18.80
CA LYS A 163 26.33 -1.57 18.00
C LYS A 163 25.22 -1.25 17.00
N PRO A 164 25.30 -1.83 15.80
CA PRO A 164 24.40 -1.51 14.72
C PRO A 164 22.94 -1.85 15.06
N PRO A 165 21.98 -1.24 14.35
CA PRO A 165 20.58 -1.64 14.42
C PRO A 165 20.44 -3.12 14.10
N THR A 166 19.32 -3.70 14.54
CA THR A 166 19.05 -5.12 14.29
C THR A 166 18.94 -5.39 12.79
N TRP A 167 18.35 -4.47 12.04
CA TRP A 167 18.12 -4.63 10.60
C TRP A 167 18.06 -3.29 9.88
N ILE A 168 18.67 -3.25 8.70
CA ILE A 168 18.49 -2.20 7.70
C ILE A 168 18.21 -2.88 6.37
N GLY A 169 17.18 -2.43 5.66
CA GLY A 169 16.85 -2.93 4.34
C GLY A 169 16.45 -1.82 3.37
N ILE A 170 16.74 -2.04 2.10
CA ILE A 170 16.27 -1.21 0.98
C ILE A 170 15.29 -2.05 0.18
N SER A 171 14.05 -1.59 0.13
CA SER A 171 13.00 -2.16 -0.71
C SER A 171 12.66 -1.20 -1.83
N LYS A 172 12.25 -1.74 -2.98
CA LYS A 172 11.58 -0.95 -4.02
C LYS A 172 10.08 -1.15 -3.95
N GLU A 173 9.36 -0.05 -4.14
CA GLU A 173 7.93 -0.10 -4.36
C GLU A 173 7.66 -0.43 -5.83
N LYS A 174 6.89 -1.49 -6.06
CA LYS A 174 6.41 -1.87 -7.38
C LYS A 174 4.89 -1.73 -7.38
N ILE A 175 4.41 -0.80 -8.20
CA ILE A 175 2.98 -0.64 -8.48
C ILE A 175 2.61 -1.70 -9.53
N GLU A 176 1.82 -2.69 -9.12
CA GLU A 176 1.28 -3.70 -10.02
C GLU A 176 -0.20 -3.43 -10.26
N MET A 177 -0.64 -3.45 -11.51
CA MET A 177 -2.07 -3.52 -11.82
C MET A 177 -2.55 -4.95 -11.64
N ARG A 178 -3.53 -5.15 -10.77
CA ARG A 178 -4.21 -6.43 -10.55
C ARG A 178 -5.66 -6.32 -10.95
N TYR A 179 -6.22 -7.44 -11.41
CA TYR A 179 -7.64 -7.58 -11.71
C TYR A 179 -8.22 -8.61 -10.72
N PRO A 180 -8.55 -8.19 -9.48
CA PRO A 180 -8.91 -9.10 -8.40
C PRO A 180 -10.14 -9.98 -8.75
N TYR A 181 -11.00 -9.47 -9.62
CA TYR A 181 -12.25 -10.12 -10.00
C TYR A 181 -12.24 -10.71 -11.43
N PHE A 182 -11.08 -10.80 -12.09
CA PHE A 182 -11.00 -11.32 -13.46
C PHE A 182 -11.53 -12.75 -13.60
N SER A 183 -11.41 -13.55 -12.53
CA SER A 183 -11.95 -14.91 -12.46
C SER A 183 -13.49 -14.98 -12.55
N TYR A 184 -14.20 -13.89 -12.27
CA TYR A 184 -15.66 -13.82 -12.41
C TYR A 184 -16.12 -13.47 -13.83
N LEU A 185 -15.20 -13.11 -14.73
CA LEU A 185 -15.51 -12.71 -16.10
C LEU A 185 -16.30 -13.79 -16.88
N PRO A 186 -15.95 -15.10 -16.83
CA PRO A 186 -16.74 -16.14 -17.48
C PRO A 186 -18.16 -16.25 -16.92
N ILE A 187 -18.32 -16.09 -15.60
CA ILE A 187 -19.62 -16.15 -14.92
C ILE A 187 -20.48 -14.96 -15.35
N ALA A 188 -19.90 -13.75 -15.37
CA ALA A 188 -20.56 -12.54 -15.81
C ALA A 188 -21.05 -12.65 -17.27
N LEU A 189 -20.25 -13.23 -18.17
CA LEU A 189 -20.63 -13.50 -19.55
C LEU A 189 -21.81 -14.46 -19.66
N ILE A 190 -21.78 -15.59 -18.93
CA ILE A 190 -22.89 -16.56 -18.95
C ILE A 190 -24.19 -15.92 -18.48
N ILE A 191 -24.14 -15.16 -17.39
CA ILE A 191 -25.29 -14.44 -16.83
C ILE A 191 -25.82 -13.43 -17.86
N LEU A 192 -24.93 -12.60 -18.43
CA LEU A 192 -25.33 -11.57 -19.40
C LEU A 192 -25.93 -12.19 -20.67
N VAL A 193 -25.32 -13.22 -21.24
CA VAL A 193 -25.85 -13.92 -22.42
C VAL A 193 -27.22 -14.55 -22.13
N SER A 194 -27.38 -15.16 -20.95
CA SER A 194 -28.65 -15.78 -20.54
C SER A 194 -29.77 -14.74 -20.39
N GLY A 195 -29.49 -13.60 -19.74
CA GLY A 195 -30.43 -12.50 -19.58
C GLY A 195 -30.81 -11.87 -20.92
N THR A 196 -29.82 -11.64 -21.79
CA THR A 196 -30.03 -11.11 -23.14
C THR A 196 -30.84 -12.08 -24.00
N GLY A 197 -30.58 -13.39 -23.88
CA GLY A 197 -31.35 -14.43 -24.55
C GLY A 197 -32.82 -14.46 -24.13
N MET A 198 -33.12 -14.27 -22.84
CA MET A 198 -34.50 -14.15 -22.35
C MET A 198 -35.21 -12.91 -22.90
N LEU A 199 -34.51 -11.78 -23.02
CA LEU A 199 -35.03 -10.57 -23.64
C LEU A 199 -35.32 -10.80 -25.12
N VAL A 200 -34.38 -11.36 -25.88
CA VAL A 200 -34.57 -11.69 -27.30
C VAL A 200 -35.77 -12.63 -27.49
N TYR A 201 -35.89 -13.67 -26.65
CA TYR A 201 -37.02 -14.59 -26.71
C TYR A 201 -38.37 -13.91 -26.45
N TYR A 202 -38.43 -12.94 -25.52
CA TYR A 202 -39.62 -12.13 -25.29
C TYR A 202 -40.02 -11.33 -26.54
N TRP A 203 -39.05 -10.70 -27.20
CA TRP A 203 -39.26 -9.88 -28.41
C TRP A 203 -39.69 -10.71 -29.62
N VAL A 204 -39.09 -11.89 -29.82
CA VAL A 204 -39.37 -12.75 -30.99
C VAL A 204 -40.63 -13.61 -30.79
N SER A 205 -41.03 -13.90 -29.54
CA SER A 205 -42.18 -14.77 -29.29
C SER A 205 -43.53 -14.11 -29.62
N PRO A 206 -44.34 -14.65 -30.54
CA PRO A 206 -45.59 -14.04 -30.99
C PRO A 206 -46.57 -13.85 -29.82
N ARG A 207 -47.19 -12.66 -29.71
CA ARG A 207 -48.26 -12.40 -28.75
C ARG A 207 -49.43 -13.32 -29.10
N VAL A 208 -49.64 -14.38 -28.32
CA VAL A 208 -50.86 -15.19 -28.44
C VAL A 208 -52.02 -14.29 -28.04
N GLY A 209 -52.71 -13.76 -29.05
CA GLY A 209 -53.90 -12.94 -28.85
C GLY A 209 -54.95 -13.75 -28.10
N ARG A 210 -55.42 -13.22 -26.96
CA ARG A 210 -56.66 -13.68 -26.33
C ARG A 210 -57.76 -13.62 -27.38
N LYS A 211 -58.19 -14.77 -27.90
CA LYS A 211 -59.46 -14.87 -28.64
C LYS A 211 -60.57 -14.40 -27.70
N ARG A 212 -61.08 -13.17 -27.91
CA ARG A 212 -62.36 -12.75 -27.32
C ARG A 212 -63.44 -13.63 -27.95
N SER A 213 -64.00 -14.55 -27.18
CA SER A 213 -65.25 -15.21 -27.57
C SER A 213 -66.36 -14.16 -27.54
N VAL A 214 -66.79 -13.70 -28.71
CA VAL A 214 -68.02 -12.91 -28.84
C VAL A 214 -69.18 -13.88 -28.65
N LYS A 215 -69.85 -13.82 -27.49
CA LYS A 215 -71.15 -14.46 -27.31
C LYS A 215 -72.18 -13.59 -28.03
N TYR A 216 -72.80 -14.13 -29.09
CA TYR A 216 -74.06 -13.62 -29.59
C TYR A 216 -75.19 -14.20 -28.71
N SER A 217 -75.90 -13.34 -27.98
CA SER A 217 -77.22 -13.66 -27.42
C SER A 217 -78.28 -13.27 -28.45
N ARG A 218 -79.13 -14.23 -28.83
CA ARG A 218 -80.43 -13.98 -29.48
C ARG A 218 -81.45 -13.55 -28.43
#